data_AF-A0A927PEJ6-F1
#
_entry.id   AF-A0A927PEJ6-F1
#
_cell.length_a   1.000
_cell.length_b   1.000
_cell.length_c   1.000
_cell.angle_alpha   90.00
_cell.angle_beta   90.00
_cell.angle_gamma   90.00
#
_symmetry.space_group_name_H-M   'P 1'
#
loop_
_entity.id
_entity.type
_entity.pdbx_description
1 polymer ?
#
loop_
_entity_poly.entity_id
_entity_poly.type
_entity_poly.pdbx_seq_one_letter_code
_entity_poly.pdbx_strand_id
1 'polypeptide(L)'
;MKTFERAKLYMYRHARPVDMARFRFHFEQGSREDVLCALAAYQNADGGFGHAMEPDGWNPKSAPGQTCTAVGILQEIGMDDKDHPMVQGILRYLAGGDGFAGDHWESTIKSNDDYPCAPWWKTSSVSTSHHKYNMTVALCGFIIRFAEKESDLYKLAVRIAKEATDYLLSPDADCDMHVLCCYQQMIL
;
A
#
# COMPACT_ATOMS: atom_id res chain seq x y z
N MET A 1 31.13 -1.72 -18.25
CA MET A 1 29.90 -2.42 -17.85
C MET A 1 28.70 -1.59 -18.29
N LYS A 2 27.71 -2.17 -19.00
CA LYS A 2 26.50 -1.44 -19.46
C LYS A 2 25.70 -0.93 -18.26
N THR A 3 24.90 0.13 -18.44
CA THR A 3 24.09 0.76 -17.36
C THR A 3 23.21 -0.25 -16.62
N PHE A 4 22.52 -1.13 -17.35
CA PHE A 4 21.68 -2.17 -16.77
C PHE A 4 22.46 -3.13 -15.85
N GLU A 5 23.63 -3.59 -16.27
CA GLU A 5 24.47 -4.49 -15.45
C GLU A 5 24.95 -3.82 -14.14
N ARG A 6 25.18 -2.49 -14.18
CA ARG A 6 25.48 -1.71 -12.96
C ARG A 6 24.28 -1.65 -12.03
N ALA A 7 23.09 -1.40 -12.56
CA ALA A 7 21.85 -1.38 -11.78
C ALA A 7 21.55 -2.77 -11.19
N LYS A 8 21.65 -3.84 -11.99
CA LYS A 8 21.52 -5.23 -11.54
C LYS A 8 22.48 -5.53 -10.40
N LEU A 9 23.78 -5.24 -10.57
CA LEU A 9 24.76 -5.47 -9.51
C LEU A 9 24.45 -4.69 -8.23
N TYR A 10 23.94 -3.46 -8.35
CA TYR A 10 23.51 -2.66 -7.21
C TYR A 10 22.33 -3.31 -6.47
N MET A 11 21.31 -3.76 -7.22
CA MET A 11 20.17 -4.48 -6.65
C MET A 11 20.64 -5.70 -5.88
N TYR A 12 21.52 -6.52 -6.46
CA TYR A 12 22.05 -7.73 -5.80
C TYR A 12 22.86 -7.48 -4.53
N ARG A 13 23.36 -6.26 -4.33
CA ARG A 13 24.15 -5.90 -3.15
C ARG A 13 23.33 -5.20 -2.06
N HIS A 14 22.25 -4.51 -2.43
CA HIS A 14 21.61 -3.53 -1.54
C HIS A 14 20.08 -3.61 -1.47
N ALA A 15 19.42 -4.31 -2.39
CA ALA A 15 17.96 -4.38 -2.39
C ALA A 15 17.45 -5.11 -1.14
N ARG A 16 16.32 -4.64 -0.59
CA ARG A 16 15.55 -5.42 0.39
C ARG A 16 15.06 -6.72 -0.28
N PRO A 17 14.81 -7.80 0.49
CA PRO A 17 14.32 -9.06 -0.07
C PRO A 17 13.11 -8.89 -1.01
N VAL A 18 12.13 -8.06 -0.64
CA VAL A 18 10.96 -7.78 -1.48
C VAL A 18 11.30 -7.04 -2.77
N ASP A 19 12.22 -6.07 -2.73
CA ASP A 19 12.65 -5.32 -3.93
C ASP A 19 13.49 -6.20 -4.86
N MET A 20 14.29 -7.11 -4.30
CA MET A 20 15.02 -8.11 -5.09
C MET A 20 14.08 -9.08 -5.78
N ALA A 21 13.04 -9.57 -5.08
CA ALA A 21 12.03 -10.43 -5.68
C ALA A 21 11.29 -9.72 -6.82
N ARG A 22 10.87 -8.47 -6.62
CA ARG A 22 10.26 -7.62 -7.66
C ARG A 22 11.20 -7.38 -8.84
N PHE A 23 12.48 -7.10 -8.58
CA PHE A 23 13.47 -6.94 -9.65
C PHE A 23 13.59 -8.21 -10.51
N ARG A 24 13.68 -9.38 -9.88
CA ARG A 24 13.75 -10.66 -10.62
C ARG A 24 12.48 -10.94 -11.39
N PHE A 25 11.31 -10.65 -10.83
CA PHE A 25 10.02 -10.79 -11.50
C PHE A 25 9.99 -9.99 -12.82
N HIS A 26 10.37 -8.71 -12.79
CA HIS A 26 10.31 -7.85 -13.98
C HIS A 26 11.44 -8.08 -14.98
N PHE A 27 12.65 -8.39 -14.51
CA PHE A 27 13.85 -8.34 -15.36
C PHE A 27 14.54 -9.69 -15.57
N GLU A 28 14.18 -10.73 -14.80
CA GLU A 28 14.90 -12.01 -14.80
C GLU A 28 13.97 -13.23 -14.83
N GLN A 29 12.72 -13.05 -15.28
CA GLN A 29 11.73 -14.13 -15.38
C GLN A 29 11.45 -14.83 -14.03
N GLY A 30 11.61 -14.09 -12.93
CA GLY A 30 11.24 -14.54 -11.59
C GLY A 30 9.73 -14.75 -11.48
N SER A 31 9.31 -15.60 -10.54
CA SER A 31 7.90 -15.99 -10.40
C SER A 31 7.11 -14.98 -9.55
N ARG A 32 5.78 -14.97 -9.70
CA ARG A 32 4.87 -14.24 -8.82
C ARG A 32 4.99 -14.75 -7.38
N GLU A 33 5.17 -16.05 -7.24
CA GLU A 33 5.27 -16.78 -5.98
C GLU A 33 6.51 -16.35 -5.19
N ASP A 34 7.63 -16.05 -5.85
CA ASP A 34 8.83 -15.51 -5.19
C ASP A 34 8.56 -14.14 -4.55
N VAL A 35 7.79 -13.28 -5.23
CA VAL A 35 7.39 -11.97 -4.68
C VAL A 35 6.45 -12.14 -3.49
N LEU A 36 5.47 -13.03 -3.59
CA LEU A 36 4.54 -13.34 -2.50
C LEU A 36 5.26 -13.93 -1.28
N CYS A 37 6.23 -14.81 -1.52
CA CYS A 37 7.07 -15.37 -0.47
C CYS A 37 7.85 -14.29 0.28
N ALA A 38 8.47 -13.35 -0.46
CA ALA A 38 9.18 -12.23 0.14
C ALA A 38 8.24 -11.27 0.90
N LEU A 39 7.06 -10.96 0.32
CA LEU A 39 6.04 -10.11 0.94
C LEU A 39 5.51 -10.69 2.27
N ALA A 40 5.36 -12.02 2.36
CA ALA A 40 4.84 -12.68 3.55
C ALA A 40 5.67 -12.38 4.81
N ALA A 41 6.97 -12.09 4.67
CA ALA A 41 7.83 -11.71 5.78
C ALA A 41 7.50 -10.33 6.39
N TYR A 42 6.73 -9.49 5.70
CA TYR A 42 6.35 -8.14 6.13
C TYR A 42 4.91 -8.08 6.68
N GLN A 43 4.11 -9.12 6.47
CA GLN A 43 2.72 -9.17 6.94
C GLN A 43 2.66 -9.60 8.41
N ASN A 44 1.97 -8.81 9.23
CA ASN A 44 1.74 -9.11 10.64
C ASN A 44 0.53 -10.05 10.84
N ALA A 45 0.37 -10.56 12.05
CA ALA A 45 -0.71 -11.50 12.41
C ALA A 45 -2.13 -10.91 12.23
N ASP A 46 -2.29 -9.60 12.35
CA ASP A 46 -3.54 -8.89 12.09
C ASP A 46 -3.87 -8.77 10.58
N GLY A 47 -2.91 -9.10 9.72
CA GLY A 47 -3.01 -9.05 8.26
C GLY A 47 -2.55 -7.73 7.62
N GLY A 48 -2.22 -6.72 8.42
CA GLY A 48 -1.58 -5.49 7.97
C GLY A 48 -0.08 -5.67 7.77
N PHE A 49 0.59 -4.64 7.24
CA PHE A 49 2.01 -4.70 6.91
C PHE A 49 2.83 -3.75 7.78
N GLY A 50 4.04 -4.21 8.11
CA GLY A 50 5.04 -3.49 8.90
C GLY A 50 6.46 -3.76 8.40
N HIS A 51 7.44 -3.57 9.28
CA HIS A 51 8.83 -4.02 9.10
C HIS A 51 9.54 -3.36 7.91
N ALA A 52 9.33 -2.06 7.73
CA ALA A 52 9.85 -1.31 6.59
C ALA A 52 9.35 -1.85 5.25
N MET A 53 8.06 -2.20 5.18
CA MET A 53 7.39 -2.47 3.92
C MET A 53 7.38 -1.19 3.07
N GLU A 54 6.96 -0.08 3.67
CA GLU A 54 7.27 1.26 3.17
C GLU A 54 8.74 1.57 3.51
N PRO A 55 9.66 1.68 2.53
CA PRO A 55 11.10 1.83 2.79
C PRO A 55 11.45 3.02 3.68
N ASP A 56 10.61 4.06 3.68
CA ASP A 56 10.82 5.27 4.46
C ASP A 56 10.28 5.18 5.90
N GLY A 57 9.72 4.05 6.34
CA GLY A 57 9.15 3.89 7.69
C GLY A 57 9.48 2.54 8.33
N TRP A 58 10.21 2.54 9.45
CA TRP A 58 10.67 1.31 10.12
C TRP A 58 9.73 0.81 11.22
N ASN A 59 8.48 1.27 11.24
CA ASN A 59 7.51 0.83 12.21
C ASN A 59 7.20 -0.67 11.99
N PRO A 60 7.48 -1.56 12.96
CA PRO A 60 7.20 -2.99 12.83
C PRO A 60 5.70 -3.29 12.92
N LYS A 61 4.90 -2.37 13.47
CA LYS A 61 3.45 -2.54 13.59
C LYS A 61 2.78 -2.29 12.25
N SER A 62 1.60 -2.88 12.10
CA SER A 62 0.73 -2.63 10.96
C SER A 62 0.35 -1.17 10.87
N ALA A 63 0.43 -0.60 9.66
CA ALA A 63 0.03 0.76 9.38
C ALA A 63 -0.64 0.85 8.00
N PRO A 64 -1.66 1.72 7.81
CA PRO A 64 -2.35 1.80 6.52
C PRO A 64 -1.41 2.12 5.35
N GLY A 65 -0.43 3.00 5.55
CA GLY A 65 0.54 3.32 4.51
C GLY A 65 1.42 2.14 4.10
N GLN A 66 1.93 1.38 5.07
CA GLN A 66 2.71 0.17 4.80
C GLN A 66 1.87 -0.91 4.10
N THR A 67 0.61 -1.06 4.51
CA THR A 67 -0.35 -1.96 3.85
C THR A 67 -0.67 -1.50 2.43
N CYS A 68 -0.78 -0.19 2.19
CA CYS A 68 -0.99 0.36 0.84
C CYS A 68 0.20 0.07 -0.08
N THR A 69 1.44 0.16 0.43
CA THR A 69 2.64 -0.23 -0.34
C THR A 69 2.59 -1.70 -0.73
N ALA A 70 2.17 -2.60 0.17
CA ALA A 70 1.99 -4.02 -0.15
C ALA A 70 0.88 -4.27 -1.19
N VAL A 71 -0.25 -3.55 -1.08
CA VAL A 71 -1.35 -3.57 -2.06
C VAL A 71 -0.84 -3.19 -3.46
N GLY A 72 -0.02 -2.14 -3.56
CA GLY A 72 0.61 -1.75 -4.83
C GLY A 72 1.48 -2.85 -5.43
N ILE A 73 2.22 -3.60 -4.62
CA ILE A 73 3.04 -4.73 -5.09
C ILE A 73 2.17 -5.90 -5.54
N LEU A 74 1.07 -6.20 -4.83
CA LEU A 74 0.11 -7.23 -5.25
C LEU A 74 -0.52 -6.89 -6.61
N GLN A 75 -0.86 -5.62 -6.81
CA GLN A 75 -1.37 -5.13 -8.09
C GLN A 75 -0.31 -5.22 -9.20
N GLU A 76 0.93 -4.82 -8.92
CA GLU A 76 2.09 -4.89 -9.83
C GLU A 76 2.32 -6.30 -10.39
N ILE A 77 2.16 -7.34 -9.57
CA ILE A 77 2.33 -8.74 -9.99
C ILE A 77 1.05 -9.37 -10.57
N GLY A 78 -0.03 -8.59 -10.69
CA GLY A 78 -1.30 -9.01 -11.25
C GLY A 78 -2.08 -9.99 -10.36
N MET A 79 -2.07 -9.77 -9.04
CA MET A 79 -2.86 -10.58 -8.11
C MET A 79 -4.36 -10.51 -8.45
N ASP A 80 -4.98 -11.68 -8.54
CA ASP A 80 -6.39 -11.86 -8.88
C ASP A 80 -7.08 -12.93 -8.02
N ASP A 81 -6.32 -13.65 -7.19
CA ASP A 81 -6.85 -14.62 -6.24
C ASP A 81 -7.39 -13.93 -4.99
N LYS A 82 -8.71 -13.74 -4.95
CA LYS A 82 -9.41 -13.15 -3.79
C LYS A 82 -9.29 -14.01 -2.54
N ASP A 83 -9.13 -15.32 -2.68
CA ASP A 83 -9.14 -16.25 -1.55
C ASP A 83 -7.71 -16.49 -1.00
N HIS A 84 -6.70 -15.88 -1.61
CA HIS A 84 -5.31 -15.95 -1.15
C HIS A 84 -5.18 -15.46 0.30
N PRO A 85 -4.47 -16.18 1.20
CA PRO A 85 -4.38 -15.83 2.61
C PRO A 85 -3.87 -14.41 2.90
N MET A 86 -2.94 -13.91 2.08
CA MET A 86 -2.42 -12.54 2.19
C MET A 86 -3.49 -11.50 1.88
N VAL A 87 -4.31 -11.72 0.84
CA VAL A 87 -5.41 -10.84 0.45
C VAL A 87 -6.46 -10.81 1.55
N GLN A 88 -6.86 -11.99 2.04
CA GLN A 88 -7.78 -12.12 3.16
C GLN A 88 -7.23 -11.46 4.43
N GLY A 89 -5.91 -11.51 4.66
CA GLY A 89 -5.24 -10.79 5.75
C GLY A 89 -5.42 -9.28 5.64
N ILE A 90 -5.14 -8.70 4.47
CA ILE A 90 -5.30 -7.26 4.23
C ILE A 90 -6.76 -6.84 4.46
N LEU A 91 -7.73 -7.59 3.93
CA LEU A 91 -9.15 -7.31 4.14
C LEU A 91 -9.54 -7.34 5.62
N ARG A 92 -9.02 -8.31 6.41
CA ARG A 92 -9.25 -8.37 7.86
C ARG A 92 -8.66 -7.17 8.59
N TYR A 93 -7.43 -6.78 8.26
CA TYR A 93 -6.79 -5.61 8.84
C TYR A 93 -7.60 -4.33 8.56
N LEU A 94 -8.00 -4.10 7.31
CA LEU A 94 -8.77 -2.92 6.93
C LEU A 94 -10.17 -2.91 7.56
N ALA A 95 -10.81 -4.07 7.72
CA ALA A 95 -12.07 -4.21 8.46
C ALA A 95 -11.92 -3.97 9.97
N GLY A 96 -10.73 -4.19 10.53
CA GLY A 96 -10.44 -3.99 11.95
C GLY A 96 -10.50 -2.52 12.39
N GLY A 97 -10.38 -1.59 11.44
CA GLY A 97 -10.51 -0.14 11.69
C GLY A 97 -9.26 0.52 12.27
N ASP A 98 -8.15 -0.20 12.42
CA ASP A 98 -6.89 0.37 12.88
C ASP A 98 -6.38 1.44 11.88
N GLY A 99 -6.18 2.65 12.40
CA GLY A 99 -5.83 3.82 11.60
C GLY A 99 -6.98 4.36 10.74
N PHE A 100 -8.23 3.95 10.96
CA PHE A 100 -9.38 4.53 10.25
C PHE A 100 -9.98 5.72 11.01
N ALA A 101 -10.04 6.88 10.36
CA ALA A 101 -10.53 8.15 10.95
C ALA A 101 -12.04 8.39 10.74
N GLY A 102 -12.78 7.41 10.17
CA GLY A 102 -14.22 7.49 9.93
C GLY A 102 -14.60 7.64 8.45
N ASP A 103 -13.78 8.36 7.68
CA ASP A 103 -13.97 8.61 6.25
C ASP A 103 -12.72 8.32 5.40
N HIS A 104 -11.59 7.99 6.03
CA HIS A 104 -10.34 7.60 5.37
C HIS A 104 -9.43 6.81 6.31
N TRP A 105 -8.42 6.14 5.76
CA TRP A 105 -7.32 5.59 6.55
C TRP A 105 -6.21 6.62 6.68
N GLU A 106 -5.78 6.87 7.91
CA GLU A 106 -4.71 7.83 8.20
C GLU A 106 -3.39 7.36 7.61
N SER A 107 -2.71 8.29 6.93
CA SER A 107 -1.42 8.01 6.33
C SER A 107 -0.29 7.90 7.34
N THR A 108 -0.45 8.53 8.49
CA THR A 108 0.47 8.43 9.63
C THR A 108 -0.29 7.96 10.85
N ILE A 109 0.34 7.10 11.64
CA ILE A 109 -0.20 6.64 12.91
C ILE A 109 0.81 6.95 14.01
N LYS A 110 0.33 7.18 15.24
CA LYS A 110 1.17 7.56 16.38
C LYS A 110 2.37 6.63 16.60
N SER A 111 2.22 5.34 16.33
CA SER A 111 3.33 4.39 16.50
C SER A 111 4.49 4.63 15.54
N ASN A 112 4.31 5.36 14.42
CA ASN A 112 5.43 5.76 13.56
C ASN A 112 6.42 6.69 14.29
N ASP A 113 5.96 7.44 15.28
CA ASP A 113 6.81 8.37 16.01
C ASP A 113 7.86 7.64 16.87
N ASP A 114 7.55 6.39 17.26
CA ASP A 114 8.38 5.53 18.10
C ASP A 114 9.54 4.84 17.32
N TYR A 115 9.55 4.93 15.99
CA TYR A 115 10.54 4.25 15.14
C TYR A 115 11.21 5.21 14.15
N PRO A 116 12.38 4.85 13.58
CA PRO A 116 12.99 5.61 12.48
C PRO A 116 12.03 5.70 11.30
N CYS A 117 11.77 6.91 10.83
CA CYS A 117 11.00 7.14 9.61
C CYS A 117 11.38 8.49 9.01
N ALA A 118 11.06 8.67 7.73
CA ALA A 118 11.18 9.98 7.09
C ALA A 118 10.25 11.00 7.75
N PRO A 119 10.59 12.31 7.71
CA PRO A 119 9.85 13.34 8.46
C PRO A 119 8.34 13.39 8.17
N TRP A 120 7.92 13.11 6.93
CA TRP A 120 6.50 13.10 6.52
C TRP A 120 5.68 11.94 7.11
N TRP A 121 6.33 10.93 7.67
CA TRP A 121 5.66 9.83 8.37
C TRP A 121 5.44 10.09 9.87
N LYS A 122 5.96 11.22 10.39
CA LYS A 122 5.72 11.66 11.77
C LYS A 122 4.36 12.35 11.89
N THR A 123 3.64 12.10 12.97
CA THR A 123 2.31 12.70 13.20
C THR A 123 2.37 14.21 13.38
N SER A 124 3.52 14.76 13.77
CA SER A 124 3.75 16.19 13.93
C SER A 124 4.03 16.93 12.61
N SER A 125 4.16 16.23 11.49
CA SER A 125 4.50 16.85 10.20
C SER A 125 3.27 17.46 9.53
N VAL A 126 3.49 18.49 8.70
CA VAL A 126 2.50 18.98 7.75
C VAL A 126 3.02 18.59 6.37
N SER A 127 2.44 17.54 5.79
CA SER A 127 2.88 16.97 4.51
C SER A 127 1.69 16.72 3.60
N THR A 128 1.88 16.85 2.28
CA THR A 128 0.88 16.41 1.29
C THR A 128 0.62 14.90 1.36
N SER A 129 1.57 14.14 1.94
CA SER A 129 1.36 12.73 2.30
C SER A 129 0.16 12.52 3.23
N HIS A 130 -0.31 13.56 3.92
CA HIS A 130 -1.48 13.53 4.82
C HIS A 130 -2.79 13.89 4.13
N HIS A 131 -2.78 14.07 2.80
CA HIS A 131 -4.00 14.26 2.05
C HIS A 131 -4.95 13.06 2.24
N LYS A 132 -6.22 13.33 2.56
CA LYS A 132 -7.24 12.31 2.91
C LYS A 132 -7.29 11.14 1.92
N TYR A 133 -7.22 11.44 0.63
CA TYR A 133 -7.30 10.43 -0.44
C TYR A 133 -5.97 9.78 -0.79
N ASN A 134 -4.84 10.28 -0.28
CA ASN A 134 -3.56 9.59 -0.45
C ASN A 134 -3.64 8.22 0.24
N MET A 135 -3.29 7.16 -0.49
CA MET A 135 -3.38 5.74 -0.08
C MET A 135 -4.80 5.22 0.13
N THR A 136 -5.71 5.99 0.73
CA THR A 136 -7.10 5.61 0.99
C THR A 136 -7.80 5.11 -0.28
N VAL A 137 -7.70 5.83 -1.40
CA VAL A 137 -8.40 5.41 -2.63
C VAL A 137 -7.79 4.14 -3.24
N ALA A 138 -6.48 3.94 -3.12
CA ALA A 138 -5.84 2.70 -3.55
C ALA A 138 -6.29 1.51 -2.68
N LEU A 139 -6.39 1.70 -1.36
CA LEU A 139 -6.97 0.71 -0.44
C LEU A 139 -8.45 0.44 -0.78
N CYS A 140 -9.24 1.47 -1.12
CA CYS A 140 -10.61 1.28 -1.58
C CYS A 140 -10.69 0.45 -2.85
N GLY A 141 -9.83 0.70 -3.85
CA GLY A 141 -9.75 -0.11 -5.07
C GLY A 141 -9.46 -1.57 -4.76
N PHE A 142 -8.51 -1.84 -3.88
CA PHE A 142 -8.21 -3.19 -3.41
C PHE A 142 -9.41 -3.86 -2.73
N ILE A 143 -10.09 -3.15 -1.81
CA ILE A 143 -11.29 -3.66 -1.14
C ILE A 143 -12.38 -3.97 -2.17
N ILE A 144 -12.68 -3.05 -3.09
CA ILE A 144 -13.72 -3.23 -4.12
C ILE A 144 -13.40 -4.44 -5.00
N ARG A 145 -12.12 -4.69 -5.28
CA ARG A 145 -11.68 -5.83 -6.10
C ARG A 145 -11.84 -7.18 -5.39
N PHE A 146 -11.54 -7.25 -4.10
CA PHE A 146 -11.39 -8.55 -3.41
C PHE A 146 -12.40 -8.84 -2.30
N ALA A 147 -13.05 -7.83 -1.72
CA ALA A 147 -14.02 -8.02 -0.66
C ALA A 147 -15.35 -8.56 -1.20
N GLU A 148 -16.08 -9.27 -0.33
CA GLU A 148 -17.44 -9.71 -0.63
C GLU A 148 -18.36 -8.51 -0.81
N LYS A 149 -19.10 -8.47 -1.93
CA LYS A 149 -19.88 -7.29 -2.37
C LYS A 149 -20.91 -6.79 -1.37
N GLU A 150 -21.41 -7.67 -0.50
CA GLU A 150 -22.41 -7.31 0.51
C GLU A 150 -21.81 -6.96 1.87
N SER A 151 -20.49 -7.10 2.03
CA SER A 151 -19.80 -6.75 3.29
C SER A 151 -19.85 -5.25 3.57
N ASP A 152 -19.83 -4.90 4.86
CA ASP A 152 -19.77 -3.50 5.29
C ASP A 152 -18.50 -2.81 4.79
N LEU A 153 -17.38 -3.53 4.75
CA LEU A 153 -16.11 -3.03 4.23
C LEU A 153 -16.21 -2.67 2.73
N TYR A 154 -16.87 -3.53 1.92
CA TYR A 154 -17.09 -3.23 0.50
C TYR A 154 -17.97 -1.99 0.32
N LYS A 155 -19.09 -1.91 1.05
CA LYS A 155 -20.02 -0.76 0.99
C LYS A 155 -19.33 0.54 1.40
N LEU A 156 -18.48 0.48 2.43
CA LEU A 156 -17.65 1.59 2.88
C LEU A 156 -16.67 2.03 1.78
N ALA A 157 -15.93 1.10 1.18
CA ALA A 157 -14.96 1.42 0.14
C ALA A 157 -15.63 2.02 -1.11
N VAL A 158 -16.79 1.50 -1.53
CA VAL A 158 -17.56 2.07 -2.64
C VAL A 158 -18.02 3.49 -2.34
N ARG A 159 -18.47 3.77 -1.10
CA ARG A 159 -18.86 5.12 -0.70
C ARG A 159 -17.66 6.07 -0.78
N ILE A 160 -16.54 5.73 -0.16
CA ILE A 160 -15.33 6.56 -0.16
C ILE A 160 -14.80 6.77 -1.58
N ALA A 161 -14.78 5.74 -2.42
CA ALA A 161 -14.33 5.84 -3.81
C ALA A 161 -15.19 6.81 -4.64
N LYS A 162 -16.51 6.84 -4.40
CA LYS A 162 -17.42 7.81 -5.01
C LYS A 162 -17.13 9.23 -4.54
N GLU A 163 -17.06 9.45 -3.22
CA GLU A 163 -16.74 10.75 -2.62
C GLU A 163 -15.39 11.29 -3.13
N ALA A 164 -14.40 10.41 -3.25
CA ALA A 164 -13.08 10.72 -3.79
C ALA A 164 -13.15 11.12 -5.27
N THR A 165 -13.90 10.37 -6.08
CA THR A 165 -14.08 10.68 -7.50
C THR A 165 -14.81 12.00 -7.70
N ASP A 166 -15.86 12.25 -6.92
CA ASP A 166 -16.59 13.53 -6.95
C ASP A 166 -15.67 14.70 -6.57
N TYR A 167 -14.81 14.51 -5.55
CA TYR A 167 -13.79 15.49 -5.18
C TYR A 167 -12.78 15.73 -6.30
N LEU A 168 -12.22 14.67 -6.89
CA LEU A 168 -11.22 14.76 -7.97
C LEU A 168 -11.75 15.54 -9.19
N LEU A 169 -13.05 15.41 -9.48
CA LEU A 169 -13.70 16.09 -10.59
C LEU A 169 -14.19 17.51 -10.24
N SER A 170 -14.06 17.92 -8.97
CA SER A 170 -14.49 19.23 -8.51
C SER A 170 -13.48 20.33 -8.86
N PRO A 171 -13.91 21.60 -8.98
CA PRO A 171 -12.99 22.73 -9.18
C PRO A 171 -12.02 22.96 -8.01
N ASP A 172 -12.34 22.44 -6.82
CA ASP A 172 -11.58 22.61 -5.58
C ASP A 172 -10.58 21.46 -5.34
N ALA A 173 -10.42 20.56 -6.33
CA ALA A 173 -9.49 19.46 -6.24
C ALA A 173 -8.04 19.97 -6.19
N ASP A 174 -7.35 19.70 -5.09
CA ASP A 174 -5.91 19.97 -4.89
C ASP A 174 -5.18 18.63 -4.72
N CYS A 175 -5.03 17.92 -5.84
CA CYS A 175 -4.38 16.62 -5.87
C CYS A 175 -2.97 16.76 -6.44
N ASP A 176 -1.97 16.48 -5.60
CA ASP A 176 -0.60 16.32 -6.06
C ASP A 176 -0.40 15.01 -6.84
N MET A 177 0.81 14.83 -7.39
CA MET A 177 1.16 13.62 -8.13
C MET A 177 0.95 12.33 -7.33
N HIS A 178 1.26 12.32 -6.03
CA HIS A 178 1.12 11.13 -5.18
C HIS A 178 -0.34 10.71 -5.04
N VAL A 179 -1.22 11.69 -4.78
CA VAL A 179 -2.66 11.46 -4.70
C VAL A 179 -3.20 10.93 -6.03
N LEU A 180 -2.80 11.53 -7.16
CA LEU A 180 -3.22 11.09 -8.49
C LEU A 180 -2.75 9.66 -8.82
N CYS A 181 -1.54 9.28 -8.40
CA CYS A 181 -1.07 7.89 -8.53
C CYS A 181 -1.95 6.91 -7.74
N CYS A 182 -2.43 7.27 -6.55
CA CYS A 182 -3.38 6.43 -5.81
C CYS A 182 -4.73 6.31 -6.53
N TYR A 183 -5.22 7.38 -7.16
CA TYR A 183 -6.43 7.28 -8.00
C TYR A 183 -6.23 6.34 -9.19
N GLN A 184 -5.06 6.38 -9.83
CA GLN A 184 -4.72 5.44 -10.88
C GLN A 184 -4.70 3.99 -10.35
N GLN A 185 -4.12 3.76 -9.17
CA GLN A 185 -4.14 2.44 -8.53
C GLN A 185 -5.56 1.97 -8.18
N MET A 186 -6.46 2.88 -7.81
CA MET A 186 -7.86 2.52 -7.49
C MET A 186 -8.59 1.86 -8.67
N ILE A 187 -8.25 2.24 -9.91
CA ILE A 187 -8.99 1.83 -11.12
C ILE A 187 -8.35 0.67 -11.89
N LEU A 188 -7.14 0.24 -11.51
CA LEU A 188 -6.39 -0.84 -12.16
C LEU A 188 -6.69 -2.20 -11.50
#